data_AF-A0A8R7QIM1-F1
#
_entry.id   AF-A0A8R7QIM1-F1
#
_cell.length_a   1.000
_cell.length_b   1.000
_cell.length_c   1.000
_cell.angle_alpha   90.00
_cell.angle_beta   90.00
_cell.angle_gamma   90.00
#
_symmetry.space_group_name_H-M   'P 1'
#
loop_
_entity.id
_entity.type
_entity.pdbx_description
1 polymer ?
#
loop_
_entity_poly.entity_id
_entity_poly.type
_entity_poly.pdbx_seq_one_letter_code
_entity_poly.pdbx_strand_id
1 'polypeptide(L)'
;MKIGGPLETSLHTCGKPKLPPHALPPFYCGPPAPAAEPINFTLPDPAEPLRVRRPAHAVGAEYMAKYERVIALMKALPHSDPRSFYQIANVHCAYCTGSYRQTGNPELDMQIHFSWFFFPFHRAYLYFFERIAAKLLGEPDFALPFWSWDVPEGMRMPSEFANSSSPLYDPVRNPRHAPPTVVDLDFVDVESNLTDEQQIRRNLRTMYKQVRYLY
;
A
#
# COMPACT_ATOMS: atom_id res chain seq x y z
N MET A 1 -34.40 -14.86 -5.78
CA MET A 1 -33.71 -13.70 -6.40
C MET A 1 -32.65 -13.23 -5.41
N LYS A 2 -31.35 -13.39 -5.71
CA LYS A 2 -30.30 -12.83 -4.83
C LYS A 2 -30.21 -11.34 -5.14
N ILE A 3 -30.73 -10.51 -4.24
CA ILE A 3 -30.61 -9.04 -4.34
C ILE A 3 -29.14 -8.71 -4.01
N GLY A 4 -28.48 -7.93 -4.85
CA GLY A 4 -27.12 -7.46 -4.57
C GLY A 4 -27.11 -6.59 -3.32
N GLY A 5 -26.27 -6.93 -2.35
CA GLY A 5 -26.07 -6.18 -1.11
C GLY A 5 -24.62 -5.70 -0.98
N PRO A 6 -24.31 -4.88 0.03
CA PRO A 6 -22.93 -4.51 0.33
C PRO A 6 -22.07 -5.77 0.57
N LEU A 7 -20.79 -5.70 0.18
CA LEU A 7 -19.84 -6.75 0.53
C LEU A 7 -19.39 -6.57 1.98
N GLU A 8 -19.69 -7.57 2.80
CA GLU A 8 -19.32 -7.62 4.21
C GLU A 8 -18.40 -8.81 4.46
N THR A 9 -17.46 -8.63 5.37
CA THR A 9 -16.56 -9.68 5.86
C THR A 9 -16.73 -9.81 7.37
N SER A 10 -16.45 -10.99 7.92
CA SER A 10 -16.43 -11.21 9.36
C SER A 10 -15.00 -11.16 9.89
N LEU A 11 -14.80 -10.41 10.98
CA LEU A 11 -13.51 -10.32 11.68
C LEU A 11 -13.11 -11.62 12.38
N HIS A 12 -14.06 -12.54 12.60
CA HIS A 12 -13.82 -13.81 13.28
C HIS A 12 -13.46 -14.94 12.31
N THR A 13 -13.66 -14.74 11.01
CA THR A 13 -13.43 -15.77 9.99
C THR A 13 -12.39 -15.29 8.99
N CYS A 14 -11.17 -15.79 9.10
CA CYS A 14 -10.13 -15.61 8.09
C CYS A 14 -9.52 -16.96 7.74
N GLY A 15 -9.66 -17.35 6.48
CA GLY A 15 -9.15 -18.59 5.92
C GLY A 15 -7.73 -18.48 5.38
N LYS A 16 -7.24 -19.59 4.82
CA LYS A 16 -5.92 -19.66 4.17
C LYS A 16 -5.92 -18.83 2.88
N PRO A 17 -4.94 -17.92 2.68
CA PRO A 17 -4.81 -17.15 1.44
C PRO A 17 -4.51 -18.04 0.23
N LYS A 18 -5.02 -17.64 -0.93
CA LYS A 18 -4.68 -18.20 -2.25
C LYS A 18 -3.45 -17.48 -2.79
N LEU A 19 -2.28 -17.97 -2.41
CA LEU A 19 -0.98 -17.37 -2.73
C LEU A 19 -0.39 -17.94 -4.04
N PRO A 20 0.49 -17.17 -4.73
CA PRO A 20 1.23 -17.68 -5.88
C PRO A 20 2.23 -18.80 -5.49
N PRO A 21 2.71 -19.61 -6.46
CA PRO A 21 3.55 -20.79 -6.21
C PRO A 21 4.86 -20.55 -5.42
N HIS A 22 5.36 -19.31 -5.38
CA HIS A 22 6.61 -18.93 -4.70
C HIS A 22 6.40 -17.81 -3.68
N ALA A 23 5.24 -17.77 -3.05
CA ALA A 23 4.95 -16.76 -2.04
C ALA A 23 5.89 -16.89 -0.84
N LEU A 24 6.43 -15.76 -0.42
CA LEU A 24 7.18 -15.65 0.81
C LEU A 24 6.21 -15.59 2.00
N PRO A 25 6.63 -16.05 3.21
CA PRO A 25 5.82 -15.92 4.41
C PRO A 25 5.37 -14.47 4.68
N PRO A 26 4.23 -14.27 5.34
CA PRO A 26 3.44 -15.28 6.06
C PRO A 26 2.37 -15.98 5.21
N PHE A 27 2.17 -17.28 5.47
CA PHE A 27 1.13 -18.08 4.80
C PHE A 27 -0.27 -17.92 5.42
N TYR A 28 -0.40 -17.09 6.45
CA TYR A 28 -1.66 -16.74 7.10
C TYR A 28 -1.71 -15.24 7.37
N CYS A 29 -2.78 -14.60 6.93
CA CYS A 29 -2.91 -13.15 6.91
C CYS A 29 -4.06 -12.63 7.77
N GLY A 30 -4.67 -13.50 8.59
CA GLY A 30 -5.72 -13.08 9.50
C GLY A 30 -5.20 -12.08 10.53
N PRO A 31 -6.00 -11.05 10.87
CA PRO A 31 -5.64 -10.10 11.90
C PRO A 31 -5.55 -10.81 13.26
N PRO A 32 -4.91 -10.19 14.27
CA PRO A 32 -4.98 -10.68 15.64
C PRO A 32 -6.44 -10.70 16.11
N ALA A 33 -6.75 -11.51 17.12
CA ALA A 33 -8.08 -11.55 17.69
C ALA A 33 -8.53 -10.13 18.10
N PRO A 34 -9.75 -9.71 17.70
CA PRO A 34 -10.21 -8.36 18.00
C PRO A 34 -10.30 -8.17 19.51
N ALA A 35 -9.74 -7.06 20.01
CA ALA A 35 -9.83 -6.69 21.42
C ALA A 35 -11.20 -6.07 21.79
N ALA A 36 -11.98 -5.67 20.78
CA ALA A 36 -13.30 -5.08 20.93
C ALA A 36 -14.12 -5.29 19.64
N GLU A 37 -15.44 -5.13 19.75
CA GLU A 37 -16.34 -5.14 18.60
C GLU A 37 -16.05 -3.97 17.64
N PRO A 38 -16.22 -4.16 16.32
CA PRO A 38 -16.07 -3.09 15.36
C PRO A 38 -17.08 -1.97 15.62
N ILE A 39 -16.59 -0.73 15.54
CA ILE A 39 -17.38 0.49 15.69
C ILE A 39 -17.61 1.15 14.34
N ASN A 40 -18.69 1.93 14.24
CA ASN A 40 -18.96 2.73 13.05
C ASN A 40 -17.88 3.80 12.87
N PHE A 41 -17.41 3.95 11.63
CA PHE A 41 -16.47 5.00 11.28
C PHE A 41 -17.08 6.38 11.52
N THR A 42 -16.29 7.27 12.12
CA THR A 42 -16.59 8.70 12.27
C THR A 42 -15.54 9.50 11.51
N LEU A 43 -15.98 10.59 10.88
CA LEU A 43 -15.06 11.51 10.20
C LEU A 43 -14.09 12.11 11.23
N PRO A 44 -12.83 12.38 10.83
CA PRO A 44 -11.88 13.05 11.71
C PRO A 44 -12.40 14.43 12.11
N ASP A 45 -11.98 14.91 13.27
CA ASP A 45 -12.34 16.24 13.75
C ASP A 45 -11.88 17.29 12.72
N PRO A 46 -12.75 18.19 12.24
CA PRO A 46 -12.37 19.28 11.35
C PRO A 46 -11.24 20.19 11.88
N ALA A 47 -11.00 20.19 13.20
CA ALA A 47 -9.88 20.89 13.82
C ALA A 47 -8.52 20.15 13.70
N GLU A 48 -8.51 18.88 13.27
CA GLU A 48 -7.26 18.17 13.00
C GLU A 48 -6.46 18.84 11.86
N PRO A 49 -5.12 18.85 11.94
CA PRO A 49 -4.30 19.40 10.87
C PRO A 49 -4.51 18.63 9.56
N LEU A 50 -4.56 19.36 8.45
CA LEU A 50 -4.58 18.78 7.12
C LEU A 50 -3.23 18.10 6.83
N ARG A 51 -3.25 16.79 6.61
CA ARG A 51 -2.08 16.00 6.23
C ARG A 51 -1.84 16.14 4.73
N VAL A 52 -0.73 16.79 4.36
CA VAL A 52 -0.37 17.04 2.95
C VAL A 52 0.73 16.07 2.52
N ARG A 53 0.36 15.07 1.74
CA ARG A 53 1.32 14.15 1.12
C ARG A 53 2.17 14.88 0.09
N ARG A 54 3.47 14.60 0.07
CA ARG A 54 4.44 15.29 -0.80
C ARG A 54 5.25 14.29 -1.64
N PRO A 55 5.75 14.67 -2.83
CA PRO A 55 6.51 13.77 -3.70
C PRO A 55 7.81 13.31 -3.05
N ALA A 56 8.03 12.00 -2.94
CA ALA A 56 9.19 11.43 -2.24
C ALA A 56 10.54 11.95 -2.78
N HIS A 57 10.65 12.22 -4.08
CA HIS A 57 11.86 12.76 -4.70
C HIS A 57 12.14 14.24 -4.33
N ALA A 58 11.16 14.96 -3.76
CA ALA A 58 11.21 16.40 -3.50
C ALA A 58 10.99 16.79 -2.03
N VAL A 59 10.61 15.85 -1.14
CA VAL A 59 10.33 16.16 0.27
C VAL A 59 11.57 16.52 1.09
N GLY A 60 12.76 16.17 0.61
CA GLY A 60 14.04 16.40 1.28
C GLY A 60 14.40 15.33 2.31
N ALA A 61 15.70 15.26 2.64
CA ALA A 61 16.28 14.23 3.50
C ALA A 61 15.70 14.21 4.91
N GLU A 62 15.40 15.37 5.49
CA GLU A 62 14.80 15.46 6.84
C GLU A 62 13.42 14.78 6.90
N TYR A 63 12.59 15.00 5.88
CA TYR A 63 11.27 14.39 5.81
C TYR A 63 11.35 12.89 5.52
N MET A 64 12.28 12.47 4.66
CA MET A 64 12.53 11.04 4.43
C MET A 64 13.06 10.35 5.68
N ALA A 65 13.93 10.98 6.47
CA ALA A 65 14.39 10.45 7.76
C ALA A 65 13.23 10.28 8.76
N LYS A 66 12.25 11.20 8.75
CA LYS A 66 11.00 11.02 9.54
C LYS A 66 10.20 9.82 9.07
N TYR A 67 10.08 9.62 7.76
CA TYR A 67 9.41 8.44 7.21
C TYR A 67 10.16 7.14 7.53
N GLU A 68 11.49 7.12 7.42
CA GLU A 68 12.32 5.99 7.87
C GLU A 68 12.07 5.66 9.33
N ARG A 69 12.07 6.68 10.20
CA ARG A 69 11.77 6.52 11.64
C ARG A 69 10.40 5.90 11.87
N VAL A 70 9.36 6.33 11.15
CA VAL A 70 8.02 5.79 11.34
C VAL A 70 7.92 4.32 10.93
N ILE A 71 8.57 3.93 9.83
CA ILE A 71 8.62 2.53 9.40
C ILE A 71 9.43 1.69 10.38
N ALA A 72 10.54 2.21 10.92
CA ALA A 72 11.28 1.54 11.98
C ALA A 72 10.43 1.31 13.24
N LEU A 73 9.66 2.31 13.67
CA LEU A 73 8.73 2.18 14.81
C LEU A 73 7.65 1.12 14.54
N MET A 74 7.05 1.12 13.35
CA MET A 74 6.05 0.11 12.97
C MET A 74 6.64 -1.31 12.92
N LYS A 75 7.88 -1.46 12.45
CA LYS A 75 8.59 -2.75 12.40
C LYS A 75 9.04 -3.23 13.79
N ALA A 76 9.27 -2.32 14.73
CA ALA A 76 9.64 -2.65 16.11
C ALA A 76 8.47 -3.14 16.98
N LEU A 77 7.22 -2.91 16.56
CA LEU A 77 6.04 -3.42 17.26
C LEU A 77 5.95 -4.95 17.17
N PRO A 78 5.43 -5.63 18.21
CA PRO A 78 5.17 -7.06 18.15
C PRO A 78 4.28 -7.44 16.97
N HIS A 79 4.50 -8.61 16.38
CA HIS A 79 3.66 -9.10 15.27
C HIS A 79 2.18 -9.24 15.65
N SER A 80 1.84 -9.38 16.94
CA SER A 80 0.46 -9.41 17.43
C SER A 80 -0.18 -8.02 17.55
N ASP A 81 0.61 -6.94 17.50
CA ASP A 81 0.07 -5.58 17.52
C ASP A 81 -0.57 -5.28 16.15
N PRO A 82 -1.87 -4.93 16.08
CA PRO A 82 -2.56 -4.64 14.83
C PRO A 82 -1.98 -3.43 14.08
N ARG A 83 -1.13 -2.63 14.73
CA ARG A 83 -0.45 -1.45 14.15
C ARG A 83 0.93 -1.79 13.59
N SER A 84 1.45 -2.99 13.85
CA SER A 84 2.78 -3.40 13.38
C SER A 84 2.83 -3.40 11.85
N PHE A 85 4.03 -3.17 11.30
CA PHE A 85 4.26 -3.22 9.86
C PHE A 85 3.79 -4.57 9.27
N TYR A 86 4.00 -5.66 10.02
CA TYR A 86 3.55 -7.00 9.69
C TYR A 86 2.01 -7.09 9.56
N GLN A 87 1.26 -6.59 10.54
CA GLN A 87 -0.21 -6.66 10.51
C GLN A 87 -0.81 -5.76 9.43
N ILE A 88 -0.24 -4.57 9.25
CA ILE A 88 -0.66 -3.65 8.19
C ILE A 88 -0.46 -4.31 6.82
N ALA A 89 0.69 -4.94 6.55
CA ALA A 89 0.91 -5.70 5.31
C ALA A 89 -0.10 -6.85 5.14
N ASN A 90 -0.46 -7.55 6.22
CA ASN A 90 -1.43 -8.64 6.18
C ASN A 90 -2.86 -8.21 5.84
N VAL A 91 -3.24 -6.95 6.10
CA VAL A 91 -4.53 -6.40 5.64
C VAL A 91 -4.64 -6.53 4.11
N HIS A 92 -3.59 -6.20 3.37
CA HIS A 92 -3.58 -6.37 1.91
C HIS A 92 -3.73 -7.84 1.54
N CYS A 93 -2.91 -8.72 2.10
CA CYS A 93 -3.03 -10.15 1.84
C CYS A 93 -4.45 -10.70 2.10
N ALA A 94 -5.05 -10.39 3.25
CA ALA A 94 -6.34 -10.95 3.65
C ALA A 94 -7.50 -10.58 2.71
N TYR A 95 -7.53 -9.32 2.24
CA TYR A 95 -8.57 -8.80 1.35
C TYR A 95 -8.32 -9.05 -0.14
N CYS A 96 -7.10 -9.47 -0.52
CA CYS A 96 -6.68 -9.57 -1.91
C CYS A 96 -6.41 -11.00 -2.39
N THR A 97 -6.30 -11.95 -1.47
CA THR A 97 -5.96 -13.36 -1.77
C THR A 97 -7.07 -14.33 -1.37
N GLY A 98 -8.29 -13.84 -1.14
CA GLY A 98 -9.45 -14.67 -0.79
C GLY A 98 -9.38 -15.29 0.60
N SER A 99 -8.62 -14.69 1.54
CA SER A 99 -8.65 -15.13 2.94
C SER A 99 -9.99 -14.85 3.60
N TYR A 100 -10.65 -13.74 3.24
CA TYR A 100 -12.02 -13.46 3.67
C TYR A 100 -13.05 -14.02 2.69
N ARG A 101 -14.21 -14.40 3.24
CA ARG A 101 -15.43 -14.74 2.48
C ARG A 101 -16.47 -13.65 2.63
N GLN A 102 -17.39 -13.57 1.68
CA GLN A 102 -18.51 -12.64 1.74
C GLN A 102 -19.57 -13.19 2.71
N THR A 103 -19.92 -12.45 3.76
CA THR A 103 -20.87 -12.92 4.79
C THR A 103 -22.21 -13.36 4.18
N GLY A 104 -22.72 -12.61 3.19
CA GLY A 104 -23.97 -12.95 2.49
C GLY A 104 -23.85 -14.06 1.44
N ASN A 105 -22.64 -14.49 1.10
CA ASN A 105 -22.40 -15.60 0.17
C ASN A 105 -21.05 -16.28 0.46
N PRO A 106 -20.97 -17.16 1.49
CA PRO A 106 -19.71 -17.72 1.98
C PRO A 106 -18.90 -18.53 0.97
N GLU A 107 -19.53 -18.97 -0.13
CA GLU A 107 -18.85 -19.64 -1.24
C GLU A 107 -17.96 -18.71 -2.08
N LEU A 108 -18.17 -17.40 -1.98
CA LEU A 108 -17.39 -16.39 -2.70
C LEU A 108 -16.30 -15.80 -1.82
N ASP A 109 -15.10 -15.73 -2.39
CA ASP A 109 -13.99 -15.00 -1.81
C ASP A 109 -14.24 -13.48 -1.85
N MET A 110 -13.67 -12.79 -0.88
CA MET A 110 -13.48 -11.35 -0.95
C MET A 110 -12.31 -11.04 -1.89
N GLN A 111 -12.52 -10.14 -2.84
CA GLN A 111 -11.49 -9.62 -3.73
C GLN A 111 -11.74 -8.13 -3.96
N ILE A 112 -10.81 -7.30 -3.49
CA ILE A 112 -10.90 -5.85 -3.64
C ILE A 112 -10.28 -5.35 -4.97
N HIS A 113 -9.45 -6.17 -5.62
CA HIS A 113 -8.88 -5.86 -6.93
C HIS A 113 -9.86 -6.16 -8.07
N PHE A 114 -9.53 -5.68 -9.27
CA PHE A 114 -10.27 -5.93 -10.51
C PHE A 114 -11.75 -5.50 -10.46
N SER A 115 -12.07 -4.54 -9.60
CA SER A 115 -13.42 -4.02 -9.40
C SER A 115 -13.36 -2.56 -8.93
N TRP A 116 -14.53 -1.93 -8.84
CA TRP A 116 -14.68 -0.57 -8.30
C TRP A 116 -14.25 -0.42 -6.83
N PHE A 117 -13.99 -1.51 -6.10
CA PHE A 117 -13.56 -1.48 -4.71
C PHE A 117 -12.08 -1.10 -4.57
N PHE A 118 -11.33 -1.19 -5.68
CA PHE A 118 -9.90 -0.89 -5.72
C PHE A 118 -9.57 0.46 -5.09
N PHE A 119 -10.15 1.55 -5.59
CA PHE A 119 -9.86 2.89 -5.06
C PHE A 119 -10.35 3.13 -3.62
N PRO A 120 -11.61 2.87 -3.25
CA PRO A 120 -12.08 3.15 -1.89
C PRO A 120 -11.39 2.28 -0.84
N PHE A 121 -11.11 1.01 -1.13
CA PHE A 121 -10.38 0.13 -0.21
C PHE A 121 -8.96 0.65 0.07
N HIS A 122 -8.18 0.91 -0.99
CA HIS A 122 -6.81 1.41 -0.82
C HIS A 122 -6.76 2.79 -0.19
N ARG A 123 -7.77 3.65 -0.44
CA ARG A 123 -7.91 4.94 0.26
C ARG A 123 -8.10 4.74 1.77
N ALA A 124 -9.00 3.86 2.18
CA ALA A 124 -9.23 3.56 3.60
C ALA A 124 -8.00 2.90 4.25
N TYR A 125 -7.36 1.96 3.54
CA TYR A 125 -6.15 1.29 4.00
C TYR A 125 -5.00 2.29 4.27
N LEU A 126 -4.73 3.19 3.31
CA LEU A 126 -3.71 4.22 3.48
C LEU A 126 -4.11 5.30 4.51
N TYR A 127 -5.41 5.58 4.67
CA TYR A 127 -5.90 6.50 5.71
C TYR A 127 -5.53 6.00 7.12
N PHE A 128 -5.81 4.73 7.43
CA PHE A 128 -5.45 4.17 8.73
C PHE A 128 -3.94 3.98 8.88
N PHE A 129 -3.21 3.59 7.82
CA PHE A 129 -1.75 3.53 7.83
C PHE A 129 -1.16 4.88 8.27
N GLU A 130 -1.55 5.97 7.60
CA GLU A 130 -1.01 7.30 7.84
C GLU A 130 -1.29 7.80 9.25
N ARG A 131 -2.49 7.53 9.79
CA ARG A 131 -2.85 7.91 11.17
C ARG A 131 -2.12 7.07 12.22
N ILE A 132 -1.91 5.78 11.97
CA ILE A 132 -1.09 4.93 12.83
C ILE A 132 0.35 5.45 12.84
N ALA A 133 0.90 5.76 11.67
CA ALA A 133 2.23 6.34 11.52
C ALA A 133 2.36 7.67 12.29
N ALA A 134 1.44 8.61 12.08
CA ALA A 134 1.39 9.89 12.80
C ALA A 134 1.36 9.69 14.33
N LYS A 135 0.53 8.75 14.82
CA LYS A 135 0.42 8.45 16.25
C LYS A 135 1.69 7.83 16.83
N LEU A 136 2.36 6.93 16.11
CA LEU A 136 3.62 6.32 16.54
C LEU A 136 4.77 7.33 16.55
N LEU A 137 4.78 8.26 15.58
CA LEU A 137 5.77 9.33 15.50
C LEU A 137 5.56 10.41 16.57
N GLY A 138 4.32 10.60 17.02
CA GLY A 138 3.93 11.72 17.89
C GLY A 138 3.74 13.04 17.12
N GLU A 139 3.64 12.98 15.79
CA GLU A 139 3.46 14.12 14.89
C GLU A 139 2.07 14.02 14.25
N PRO A 140 1.04 14.71 14.78
CA PRO A 140 -0.34 14.55 14.31
C PRO A 140 -0.56 15.01 12.87
N ASP A 141 0.29 15.88 12.34
CA ASP A 141 0.28 16.42 10.98
C ASP A 141 1.12 15.60 9.98
N PHE A 142 1.79 14.53 10.43
CA PHE A 142 2.56 13.65 9.56
C PHE A 142 1.70 13.10 8.42
N ALA A 143 2.24 13.17 7.20
CA ALA A 143 1.65 12.64 5.99
C ALA A 143 2.61 11.70 5.27
N LEU A 144 2.10 10.63 4.65
CA LEU A 144 2.94 9.73 3.87
C LEU A 144 3.53 10.47 2.65
N PRO A 145 4.81 10.27 2.31
CA PRO A 145 5.29 10.66 1.00
C PRO A 145 4.61 9.78 -0.06
N PHE A 146 4.52 10.27 -1.29
CA PHE A 146 4.06 9.47 -2.43
C PHE A 146 5.11 9.39 -3.51
N TRP A 147 5.17 8.23 -4.18
CA TRP A 147 6.01 8.07 -5.35
C TRP A 147 5.32 8.73 -6.55
N SER A 148 5.85 9.86 -6.98
CA SER A 148 5.33 10.67 -8.10
C SER A 148 5.91 10.22 -9.44
N TRP A 149 5.66 8.98 -9.82
CA TRP A 149 6.14 8.39 -11.09
C TRP A 149 5.45 8.99 -12.34
N ASP A 150 4.50 9.90 -12.15
CA ASP A 150 3.82 10.67 -13.18
C ASP A 150 4.59 11.93 -13.64
N VAL A 151 5.68 12.29 -12.96
CA VAL A 151 6.61 13.37 -13.36
C VAL A 151 8.03 12.81 -13.59
N PRO A 152 8.80 13.30 -14.57
CA PRO A 152 10.12 12.74 -14.92
C PRO A 152 11.09 12.61 -13.74
N GLU A 153 11.12 13.61 -12.86
CA GLU A 153 12.00 13.68 -11.68
C GLU A 153 11.67 12.60 -10.64
N GLY A 154 10.40 12.14 -10.62
CA GLY A 154 9.91 11.10 -9.71
C GLY A 154 9.82 9.71 -10.33
N MET A 155 10.24 9.50 -11.58
CA MET A 155 10.17 8.18 -12.24
C MET A 155 11.26 7.21 -11.76
N ARG A 156 12.20 7.65 -10.93
CA ARG A 156 13.15 6.76 -10.26
C ARG A 156 12.65 6.47 -8.85
N MET A 157 12.84 5.23 -8.39
CA MET A 157 12.58 4.89 -6.99
C MET A 157 13.44 5.80 -6.09
N PRO A 158 12.92 6.35 -4.97
CA PRO A 158 13.75 7.11 -4.05
C PRO A 158 14.87 6.23 -3.47
N SER A 159 16.07 6.79 -3.32
CA SER A 159 17.28 6.02 -3.01
C SER A 159 17.24 5.38 -1.61
N GLU A 160 16.46 5.93 -0.69
CA GLU A 160 16.25 5.39 0.66
C GLU A 160 15.63 3.98 0.61
N PHE A 161 14.80 3.69 -0.40
CA PHE A 161 14.26 2.34 -0.62
C PHE A 161 15.30 1.36 -1.19
N ALA A 162 16.42 1.82 -1.73
CA ALA A 162 17.51 0.96 -2.21
C ALA A 162 18.66 0.80 -1.19
N ASN A 163 18.69 1.60 -0.14
CA ASN A 163 19.73 1.57 0.88
C ASN A 163 19.48 0.43 1.88
N SER A 164 20.30 -0.62 1.86
CA SER A 164 20.16 -1.79 2.77
C SER A 164 20.22 -1.48 4.26
N SER A 165 20.75 -0.31 4.65
CA SER A 165 20.74 0.16 6.04
C SER A 165 19.45 0.89 6.44
N SER A 166 18.61 1.26 5.47
CA SER A 166 17.35 1.96 5.70
C SER A 166 16.24 0.99 6.14
N PRO A 167 15.36 1.37 7.09
CA PRO A 167 14.16 0.61 7.38
C PRO A 167 13.17 0.55 6.21
N LEU A 168 13.34 1.36 5.15
CA LEU A 168 12.52 1.33 3.93
C LEU A 168 12.97 0.28 2.90
N TYR A 169 14.16 -0.29 3.11
CA TYR A 169 14.70 -1.33 2.26
C TYR A 169 13.89 -2.62 2.35
N ASP A 170 13.82 -3.30 1.21
CA ASP A 170 13.25 -4.62 1.08
C ASP A 170 14.17 -5.44 0.15
N PRO A 171 14.79 -6.54 0.65
CA PRO A 171 15.70 -7.36 -0.14
C PRO A 171 15.02 -8.13 -1.28
N VAL A 172 13.68 -8.22 -1.29
CA VAL A 172 12.95 -9.01 -2.31
C VAL A 172 12.53 -8.20 -3.53
N ARG A 173 13.07 -6.99 -3.71
CA ARG A 173 12.91 -6.18 -4.93
C ARG A 173 13.82 -6.67 -6.05
N ASN A 174 13.42 -6.45 -7.31
CA ASN A 174 14.29 -6.70 -8.46
C ASN A 174 15.46 -5.70 -8.45
N PRO A 175 16.72 -6.13 -8.25
CA PRO A 175 17.86 -5.22 -8.16
C PRO A 175 18.15 -4.48 -9.48
N ARG A 176 17.70 -5.01 -10.63
CA ARG A 176 17.86 -4.34 -11.94
C ARG A 176 16.97 -3.10 -12.08
N HIS A 177 15.91 -3.01 -11.29
CA HIS A 177 14.96 -1.90 -11.28
C HIS A 177 15.20 -0.91 -10.13
N ALA A 178 16.27 -1.13 -9.35
CA ALA A 178 16.71 -0.15 -8.36
C ALA A 178 17.30 1.10 -9.05
N PRO A 179 17.38 2.26 -8.36
CA PRO A 179 18.04 3.44 -8.88
C PRO A 179 19.46 3.11 -9.37
N PRO A 180 19.90 3.70 -10.50
CA PRO A 180 19.30 4.85 -11.20
C PRO A 180 18.22 4.52 -12.25
N THR A 181 17.73 3.27 -12.33
CA THR A 181 16.77 2.85 -13.36
C THR A 181 15.45 3.64 -13.28
N VAL A 182 14.97 4.11 -14.45
CA VAL A 182 13.64 4.72 -14.62
C VAL A 182 12.59 3.61 -14.62
N VAL A 183 11.51 3.75 -13.83
CA VAL A 183 10.41 2.77 -13.78
C VAL A 183 9.78 2.59 -15.17
N ASP A 184 9.37 1.37 -15.53
CA ASP A 184 8.52 1.13 -16.70
C ASP A 184 7.06 0.98 -16.27
N LEU A 185 6.22 1.99 -16.54
CA LEU A 185 4.80 1.97 -16.17
C LEU A 185 3.95 1.04 -17.03
N ASP A 186 4.52 0.47 -18.08
CA ASP A 186 3.88 -0.49 -19.00
C ASP A 186 4.69 -1.81 -19.04
N PHE A 187 5.31 -2.15 -17.91
CA PHE A 187 6.10 -3.36 -17.73
C PHE A 187 5.21 -4.61 -17.77
N VAL A 188 5.62 -5.59 -18.58
CA VAL A 188 4.91 -6.87 -18.79
C VAL A 188 5.88 -8.05 -18.64
N ASP A 189 6.66 -8.04 -17.57
CA ASP A 189 7.67 -9.06 -17.24
C ASP A 189 8.82 -9.21 -18.27
N VAL A 190 8.98 -8.21 -19.14
CA VAL A 190 10.05 -8.13 -20.15
C VAL A 190 10.67 -6.74 -20.11
N GLU A 191 12.00 -6.69 -20.06
CA GLU A 191 12.73 -5.41 -20.08
C GLU A 191 12.57 -4.71 -21.43
N SER A 192 12.33 -3.40 -21.38
CA SER A 192 12.38 -2.56 -22.57
C SER A 192 13.85 -2.26 -22.90
N ASN A 193 14.18 -2.20 -24.20
CA ASN A 193 15.50 -1.73 -24.66
C ASN A 193 15.41 -0.24 -25.01
N LEU A 194 14.93 0.57 -24.07
CA LEU A 194 14.74 2.01 -24.23
C LEU A 194 15.81 2.79 -23.46
N THR A 195 16.18 3.95 -23.98
CA THR A 195 16.93 4.95 -23.19
C THR A 195 16.03 5.57 -22.12
N ASP A 196 16.60 6.16 -21.07
CA ASP A 196 15.85 6.88 -20.03
C ASP A 196 14.88 7.91 -20.64
N GLU A 197 15.30 8.68 -21.65
CA GLU A 197 14.46 9.68 -22.31
C GLU A 197 13.26 9.02 -23.03
N GLN A 198 13.50 7.89 -23.70
CA GLN A 198 12.44 7.13 -24.36
C GLN A 198 11.48 6.51 -23.35
N GLN A 199 11.99 5.97 -22.24
CA GLN A 199 11.18 5.40 -21.17
C GLN A 199 10.34 6.47 -20.46
N ILE A 200 10.91 7.65 -20.18
CA ILE A 200 10.17 8.80 -19.63
C ILE A 200 9.01 9.19 -20.55
N ARG A 201 9.26 9.31 -21.87
CA ARG A 201 8.21 9.61 -22.85
C ARG A 201 7.14 8.52 -22.90
N ARG A 202 7.52 7.25 -22.78
CA ARG A 202 6.57 6.11 -22.72
C ARG A 202 5.72 6.20 -21.46
N ASN A 203 6.32 6.43 -20.29
CA ASN A 203 5.62 6.59 -19.02
C ASN A 203 4.58 7.71 -19.07
N LEU A 204 4.93 8.90 -19.59
CA LEU A 204 3.99 10.02 -19.73
C LEU A 204 2.80 9.65 -20.64
N ARG A 205 3.03 8.89 -21.72
CA ARG A 205 1.96 8.38 -22.60
C ARG A 205 1.10 7.34 -21.89
N THR A 206 1.71 6.46 -21.09
CA THR A 206 0.99 5.49 -20.26
C THR A 206 0.09 6.21 -19.27
N MET A 207 0.60 7.23 -18.56
CA MET A 207 -0.22 8.06 -17.65
C MET A 207 -1.40 8.70 -18.35
N TYR A 208 -1.13 9.31 -19.50
CA TYR A 208 -2.17 9.92 -20.30
C TYR A 208 -3.27 8.93 -20.67
N LYS A 209 -2.90 7.73 -21.10
CA LYS A 209 -3.84 6.65 -21.42
C LYS A 209 -4.63 6.21 -20.18
N GLN A 210 -3.95 5.98 -19.07
CA GLN A 210 -4.59 5.47 -17.85
C GLN A 210 -5.55 6.49 -17.22
N VAL A 211 -5.28 7.80 -17.32
CA VAL A 211 -6.14 8.82 -16.68
C VAL A 211 -7.25 9.31 -17.61
N ARG A 212 -6.97 9.47 -18.91
CA ARG A 212 -7.96 10.02 -19.86
C ARG A 212 -9.12 9.06 -20.13
N TYR A 213 -8.88 7.75 -20.10
CA TYR A 213 -9.88 6.73 -20.44
C TYR A 213 -10.57 6.10 -19.21
N LEU A 214 -10.50 6.75 -18.04
CA LEU A 214 -11.26 6.32 -16.83
C LEU A 214 -12.75 6.73 -16.85
N TYR A 215 -13.24 7.25 -17.99
CA TYR A 215 -14.64 7.60 -18.23
C TYR A 215 -15.12 7.01 -19.55
#